data_AF-A0A1G6WMY2-F1
#
_entry.id   AF-A0A1G6WMY2-F1
#
_cell.length_a   1.000
_cell.length_b   1.000
_cell.length_c   1.000
_cell.angle_alpha   90.00
_cell.angle_beta   90.00
_cell.angle_gamma   90.00
#
_symmetry.space_group_name_H-M   'P 1'
#
loop_
_entity.id
_entity.type
_entity.pdbx_description
1 polymer ?
#
loop_
_entity_poly.entity_id
_entity_poly.type
_entity_poly.pdbx_seq_one_letter_code
_entity_poly.pdbx_strand_id
1 'polypeptide(L)'
;MKLLLSYETLFELNIKHHYHLDDGDKLFDTLNATDQLALQNRYNTGDFLSISPTLATRALMAGCNVVCKVTSTGVITGIQYLSNAGVLQPLINPADTKVFSFAITITDGLFSNYSTLPLQAPAGMVYYFTNDPSFSARVFPYLTATVATYQPGVDYYPGDMLVDNQATPAKLFIAQQKNNLNPGLGATPAGNWITDTLVAGKPLAYASTADMVRRSGRVFTYEVTVPGKTPNLIITDRQGNTIPVITVLETGDLNTIKADISAQPEGLYHAQISTADASYTDSFPFYFTHDAAAWAFVDVCVKTGKAAHDLFKADGSLKSPVFSLRFKNRATYWRYVGKSFGAASVSDNALPLTRQGFIAVKVKDKNNNLTTDELPNASAAMIKPEMNQIFSDIFI
;
A
#
# COMPACT_ATOMS: atom_id res chain seq x y z
N MET A 1 15.74 29.00 -34.42
CA MET A 1 16.24 28.42 -33.15
C MET A 1 15.35 27.22 -32.83
N LYS A 2 15.87 26.00 -32.96
CA LYS A 2 15.09 24.76 -32.75
C LYS A 2 15.43 24.25 -31.35
N LEU A 3 14.48 24.31 -30.42
CA LEU A 3 14.66 23.75 -29.08
C LEU A 3 14.62 22.21 -29.22
N LEU A 4 15.78 21.55 -29.15
CA LEU A 4 15.85 20.09 -29.06
C LEU A 4 15.95 19.73 -27.58
N LEU A 5 14.80 19.55 -26.93
CA LEU A 5 14.73 18.99 -25.58
C LEU A 5 14.66 17.47 -25.71
N SER A 6 15.79 16.79 -25.45
CA SER A 6 15.85 15.33 -25.41
C SER A 6 15.51 14.85 -24.00
N TYR A 7 14.35 14.21 -23.85
CA TYR A 7 13.88 13.59 -22.61
C TYR A 7 13.80 12.08 -22.77
N GLU A 8 14.16 11.37 -21.71
CA GLU A 8 14.02 9.91 -21.61
C GLU A 8 13.41 9.55 -20.25
N THR A 9 12.77 8.39 -20.14
CA THR A 9 12.16 7.94 -18.90
C THR A 9 13.22 7.73 -17.82
N LEU A 10 13.06 8.41 -16.67
CA LEU A 10 13.85 8.18 -15.47
C LEU A 10 13.31 6.98 -14.69
N PHE A 11 12.00 6.94 -14.45
CA PHE A 11 11.27 5.79 -13.90
C PHE A 11 9.77 5.94 -14.15
N GLU A 12 9.06 4.82 -14.00
CA GLU A 12 7.61 4.77 -13.99
C GLU A 12 7.09 4.17 -12.67
N LEU A 13 5.98 4.72 -12.19
CA LEU A 13 5.18 4.20 -11.10
C LEU A 13 3.86 3.69 -11.68
N ASN A 14 3.68 2.37 -11.72
CA ASN A 14 2.41 1.74 -12.10
C ASN A 14 1.64 1.30 -10.87
N ILE A 15 0.52 1.96 -10.61
CA ILE A 15 -0.46 1.55 -9.60
C ILE A 15 -1.48 0.63 -10.27
N LYS A 16 -1.70 -0.54 -9.66
CA LYS A 16 -2.65 -1.55 -10.14
C LYS A 16 -3.61 -1.90 -9.03
N HIS A 17 -4.89 -1.68 -9.26
CA HIS A 17 -5.92 -2.07 -8.30
C HIS A 17 -6.81 -3.16 -8.91
N HIS A 18 -6.78 -4.35 -8.32
CA HIS A 18 -7.43 -5.55 -8.86
C HIS A 18 -8.95 -5.42 -8.99
N TYR A 19 -9.62 -4.61 -8.16
CA TYR A 19 -11.05 -4.31 -8.31
C TYR A 19 -11.40 -3.78 -9.71
N HIS A 20 -10.53 -2.98 -10.31
CA HIS A 20 -10.76 -2.40 -11.64
C HIS A 20 -10.14 -3.22 -12.78
N LEU A 21 -9.21 -4.13 -12.47
CA LEU A 21 -8.37 -4.84 -13.44
C LEU A 21 -8.69 -6.33 -13.56
N ASP A 22 -9.31 -6.94 -12.55
CA ASP A 22 -9.78 -8.33 -12.65
C ASP A 22 -11.04 -8.41 -13.51
N ASP A 23 -11.23 -9.54 -14.21
CA ASP A 23 -12.40 -9.84 -15.03
C ASP A 23 -13.23 -10.94 -14.34
N GLY A 24 -14.19 -10.52 -13.51
CA GLY A 24 -14.97 -11.45 -12.70
C GLY A 24 -14.11 -12.26 -11.73
N ASP A 25 -14.02 -13.57 -11.94
CA ASP A 25 -13.21 -14.49 -11.15
C ASP A 25 -11.80 -14.71 -11.73
N LYS A 26 -11.42 -13.98 -12.79
CA LYS A 26 -10.10 -14.07 -13.41
C LYS A 26 -9.18 -12.94 -12.95
N LEU A 27 -8.05 -13.33 -12.37
CA LEU A 27 -6.99 -12.40 -11.98
C LEU A 27 -6.37 -11.72 -13.20
N PHE A 28 -6.17 -10.41 -13.15
CA PHE A 28 -5.51 -9.67 -14.23
C PHE A 28 -4.18 -10.31 -14.70
N ASP A 29 -3.37 -10.81 -13.76
CA ASP A 29 -2.05 -11.41 -14.05
C ASP A 29 -2.10 -12.80 -14.71
N THR A 30 -3.30 -13.38 -14.88
CA THR A 30 -3.50 -14.65 -15.60
C THR A 30 -4.07 -14.45 -17.00
N LEU A 31 -4.55 -13.24 -17.31
CA LEU A 31 -5.09 -12.91 -18.62
C LEU A 31 -3.99 -12.85 -19.69
N ASN A 32 -4.37 -13.10 -20.94
CA ASN A 32 -3.47 -12.92 -22.08
C ASN A 32 -3.20 -11.42 -22.34
N ALA A 33 -2.17 -11.11 -23.14
CA ALA A 33 -1.74 -9.73 -23.39
C ALA A 33 -2.84 -8.85 -24.03
N THR A 34 -3.70 -9.42 -24.88
CA THR A 34 -4.79 -8.69 -25.54
C THR A 34 -5.86 -8.28 -24.53
N ASP A 35 -6.27 -9.19 -23.66
CA ASP A 35 -7.28 -8.93 -22.62
C ASP A 35 -6.73 -7.98 -21.56
N GLN A 36 -5.45 -8.14 -21.18
CA GLN A 36 -4.78 -7.20 -20.28
C GLN A 36 -4.76 -5.78 -20.84
N LEU A 37 -4.44 -5.62 -22.13
CA LEU A 37 -4.45 -4.32 -22.78
C LEU A 37 -5.87 -3.73 -22.85
N ALA A 38 -6.88 -4.55 -23.13
CA ALA A 38 -8.28 -4.11 -23.18
C ALA A 38 -8.76 -3.57 -21.82
N LEU A 39 -8.40 -4.24 -20.72
CA LEU A 39 -8.72 -3.79 -19.35
C LEU A 39 -7.91 -2.55 -18.96
N GLN A 40 -6.61 -2.50 -19.30
CA GLN A 40 -5.77 -1.33 -19.06
C GLN A 40 -6.28 -0.08 -19.79
N ASN A 41 -6.83 -0.22 -21.00
CA ASN A 41 -7.41 0.90 -21.74
C ASN A 41 -8.65 1.51 -21.08
N ARG A 42 -9.32 0.75 -20.18
CA ARG A 42 -10.48 1.23 -19.39
C ARG A 42 -10.08 1.63 -17.97
N TYR A 43 -8.84 1.38 -17.59
CA TYR A 43 -8.31 1.65 -16.26
C TYR A 43 -7.81 3.08 -16.18
N ASN A 44 -8.20 3.77 -15.11
CA ASN A 44 -7.72 5.11 -14.80
C ASN A 44 -7.54 5.27 -13.29
N THR A 45 -6.31 5.43 -12.84
CA THR A 45 -5.99 5.72 -11.44
C THR A 45 -6.61 7.03 -10.96
N GLY A 46 -6.79 8.00 -11.86
CA GLY A 46 -7.43 9.28 -11.54
C GLY A 46 -8.90 9.18 -11.13
N ASP A 47 -9.56 8.04 -11.39
CA ASP A 47 -10.95 7.81 -10.95
C ASP A 47 -11.03 7.63 -9.43
N PHE A 48 -9.96 7.17 -8.76
CA PHE A 48 -9.99 6.79 -7.34
C PHE A 48 -8.81 7.27 -6.50
N LEU A 49 -7.72 7.75 -7.12
CA LEU A 49 -6.57 8.36 -6.45
C LEU A 49 -6.16 9.68 -7.13
N SER A 50 -5.66 10.60 -6.32
CA SER A 50 -4.85 11.74 -6.77
C SER A 50 -3.39 11.52 -6.37
N ILE A 51 -2.46 11.76 -7.29
CA ILE A 51 -1.01 11.58 -7.07
C ILE A 51 -0.32 12.90 -7.37
N SER A 52 0.49 13.39 -6.44
CA SER A 52 1.26 14.63 -6.65
C SER A 52 2.66 14.54 -6.05
N PRO A 53 3.69 15.09 -6.70
CA PRO A 53 5.03 15.17 -6.12
C PRO A 53 5.01 16.09 -4.90
N THR A 54 5.77 15.78 -3.84
CA THR A 54 5.90 16.65 -2.66
C THR A 54 6.61 17.96 -2.99
N LEU A 55 6.56 18.95 -2.08
CA LEU A 55 7.26 20.23 -2.27
C LEU A 55 8.77 20.05 -2.51
N ALA A 56 9.42 19.21 -1.70
CA ALA A 56 10.84 18.87 -1.85
C ALA A 56 11.13 18.21 -3.20
N THR A 57 10.26 17.31 -3.65
CA THR A 57 10.39 16.63 -4.94
C THR A 57 10.24 17.59 -6.11
N ARG A 58 9.31 18.55 -6.06
CA ARG A 58 9.18 19.58 -7.10
C ARG A 58 10.45 20.42 -7.23
N ALA A 59 11.06 20.80 -6.12
CA ALA A 59 12.32 21.55 -6.11
C ALA A 59 13.48 20.71 -6.70
N LEU A 60 13.58 19.43 -6.31
CA LEU A 60 14.56 18.49 -6.86
C LEU A 60 14.37 18.31 -8.37
N MET A 61 13.12 18.13 -8.81
CA MET A 61 12.80 17.95 -10.23
C MET A 61 13.20 19.16 -11.05
N ALA A 62 12.89 20.37 -10.58
CA ALA A 62 13.31 21.62 -11.23
C ALA A 62 14.85 21.75 -11.31
N GLY A 63 15.57 21.33 -10.27
CA GLY A 63 17.04 21.39 -10.23
C GLY A 63 17.75 20.40 -11.16
N CYS A 64 17.09 19.29 -11.53
CA CYS A 64 17.67 18.25 -12.40
C CYS A 64 16.99 18.16 -13.77
N ASN A 65 16.19 19.17 -14.17
CA ASN A 65 15.40 19.17 -15.41
C ASN A 65 14.53 17.92 -15.57
N VAL A 66 13.96 17.45 -14.46
CA VAL A 66 13.04 16.31 -14.44
C VAL A 66 11.62 16.82 -14.62
N VAL A 67 10.84 16.13 -15.45
CA VAL A 67 9.42 16.36 -15.68
C VAL A 67 8.61 15.17 -15.18
N CYS A 68 7.45 15.44 -14.61
CA CYS A 68 6.54 14.42 -14.09
C CYS A 68 5.19 14.58 -14.77
N LYS A 69 4.63 13.45 -15.24
CA LYS A 69 3.28 13.40 -15.81
C LYS A 69 2.48 12.28 -15.13
N VAL A 70 1.30 12.63 -14.64
CA VAL A 70 0.31 11.64 -14.18
C VAL A 70 -0.30 10.97 -15.42
N THR A 71 -0.33 9.64 -15.42
CA THR A 71 -0.93 8.80 -16.46
C THR A 71 -2.18 8.11 -15.92
N SER A 72 -2.89 7.36 -16.77
CA SER A 72 -4.03 6.54 -16.32
C SER A 72 -3.60 5.35 -15.45
N THR A 73 -2.32 5.01 -15.40
CA THR A 73 -1.79 3.90 -14.60
C THR A 73 -0.95 4.36 -13.41
N GLY A 74 -0.72 5.66 -13.23
CA GLY A 74 0.10 6.20 -12.14
C GLY A 74 0.91 7.41 -12.59
N VAL A 75 2.24 7.31 -12.59
CA VAL A 75 3.14 8.42 -12.88
C VAL A 75 4.29 7.99 -13.77
N ILE A 76 4.61 8.80 -14.79
CA ILE A 76 5.86 8.70 -15.54
C ILE A 76 6.72 9.93 -15.26
N THR A 77 7.99 9.68 -14.96
CA THR A 77 8.99 10.72 -14.71
C THR A 77 10.05 10.66 -15.79
N GLY A 78 10.27 11.78 -16.48
CA GLY A 78 11.27 11.92 -17.54
C GLY A 78 12.40 12.84 -17.10
N ILE A 79 13.63 12.55 -17.52
CA ILE A 79 14.81 13.38 -17.25
C ILE A 79 15.47 13.79 -18.57
N GLN A 80 16.00 14.99 -18.61
CA GLN A 80 16.78 15.44 -19.76
C GLN A 80 18.09 14.63 -19.84
N TYR A 81 18.43 14.16 -21.04
CA TYR A 81 19.60 13.31 -21.25
C TYR A 81 20.55 13.83 -22.32
N LEU A 82 21.79 13.34 -22.27
CA LEU A 82 22.79 13.40 -23.32
C LEU A 82 23.09 11.97 -23.81
N SER A 83 23.21 11.80 -25.13
CA SER A 83 23.67 10.55 -25.72
C SER A 83 25.15 10.66 -26.02
N ASN A 84 25.97 9.83 -25.39
CA ASN A 84 27.39 9.72 -25.68
C ASN A 84 27.72 8.29 -26.12
N ALA A 85 28.13 8.12 -27.38
CA ALA A 85 28.36 6.80 -27.98
C ALA A 85 27.19 5.80 -27.81
N GLY A 86 25.94 6.28 -27.85
CA GLY A 86 24.74 5.46 -27.68
C GLY A 86 24.34 5.19 -26.21
N VAL A 87 25.11 5.68 -25.24
CA VAL A 87 24.79 5.60 -23.82
C VAL A 87 23.98 6.84 -23.42
N LEU A 88 22.80 6.62 -22.84
CA LEU A 88 21.91 7.70 -22.38
C LEU A 88 22.23 8.04 -20.92
N GLN A 89 22.80 9.22 -20.68
CA GLN A 89 23.13 9.72 -19.35
C GLN A 89 22.33 11.00 -19.04
N PRO A 90 21.93 11.23 -17.78
CA PRO A 90 21.22 12.45 -17.42
C PRO A 90 22.12 13.67 -17.65
N LEU A 91 21.54 14.77 -18.14
CA LEU A 91 22.27 16.03 -18.29
C LEU A 91 22.73 16.58 -16.93
N ILE A 92 21.87 16.46 -15.92
CA ILE A 92 22.16 16.78 -14.52
C ILE A 92 21.84 15.55 -13.70
N ASN A 93 22.86 14.90 -13.14
CA ASN A 93 22.65 13.70 -12.34
C ASN A 93 22.11 14.04 -10.95
N PRO A 94 20.94 13.52 -10.54
CA PRO A 94 20.52 13.56 -9.14
C PRO A 94 21.54 12.84 -8.26
N ALA A 95 21.83 13.38 -7.08
CA ALA A 95 22.74 12.72 -6.16
C ALA A 95 22.16 11.39 -5.63
N ASP A 96 23.02 10.41 -5.38
CA ASP A 96 22.66 9.06 -4.90
C ASP A 96 21.76 9.06 -3.65
N THR A 97 21.90 10.07 -2.79
CA THR A 97 21.13 10.23 -1.54
C THR A 97 19.75 10.84 -1.72
N LYS A 98 19.39 11.28 -2.94
CA LYS A 98 18.11 11.95 -3.22
C LYS A 98 16.98 10.96 -3.43
N VAL A 99 15.78 11.43 -3.11
CA VAL A 99 14.53 10.67 -3.15
C VAL A 99 13.49 11.52 -3.87
N PHE A 100 12.75 10.90 -4.78
CA PHE A 100 11.55 11.48 -5.39
C PHE A 100 10.33 10.97 -4.63
N SER A 101 9.67 11.85 -3.87
CA SER A 101 8.53 11.54 -3.03
C SER A 101 7.22 12.03 -3.65
N PHE A 102 6.21 11.16 -3.63
CA PHE A 102 4.87 11.45 -4.13
C PHE A 102 3.84 11.20 -3.04
N ALA A 103 2.94 12.16 -2.83
CA ALA A 103 1.76 12.01 -1.97
C ALA A 103 0.60 11.42 -2.79
N ILE A 104 -0.12 10.48 -2.18
CA ILE A 104 -1.34 9.88 -2.73
C ILE A 104 -2.50 10.23 -1.81
N THR A 105 -3.58 10.74 -2.40
CA THR A 105 -4.85 11.00 -1.71
C THR A 105 -5.95 10.15 -2.33
N ILE A 106 -6.78 9.53 -1.50
CA ILE A 106 -7.98 8.82 -1.97
C ILE A 106 -9.02 9.85 -2.41
N THR A 107 -9.55 9.71 -3.62
CA THR A 107 -10.62 10.56 -4.17
C THR A 107 -11.97 9.86 -4.23
N ASP A 108 -11.98 8.52 -4.28
CA ASP A 108 -13.20 7.71 -4.27
C ASP A 108 -13.58 7.29 -2.84
N GLY A 109 -14.75 7.73 -2.37
CA GLY A 109 -15.26 7.40 -1.05
C GLY A 109 -15.54 5.90 -0.83
N LEU A 110 -15.60 5.10 -1.90
CA LEU A 110 -15.79 3.65 -1.82
C LEU A 110 -14.47 2.86 -1.81
N PHE A 111 -13.31 3.53 -1.88
CA PHE A 111 -12.00 2.86 -1.96
C PHE A 111 -11.81 1.78 -0.90
N SER A 112 -12.03 2.11 0.37
CA SER A 112 -11.90 1.16 1.49
C SER A 112 -12.83 -0.06 1.36
N ASN A 113 -13.95 0.07 0.65
CA ASN A 113 -14.91 -1.00 0.50
C ASN A 113 -14.41 -2.07 -0.49
N TYR A 114 -13.77 -1.65 -1.59
CA TYR A 114 -13.28 -2.59 -2.59
C TYR A 114 -11.78 -2.93 -2.48
N SER A 115 -11.00 -2.22 -1.67
CA SER A 115 -9.60 -2.59 -1.39
C SER A 115 -9.50 -3.56 -0.21
N THR A 116 -8.68 -4.60 -0.33
CA THR A 116 -8.29 -5.50 0.78
C THR A 116 -7.25 -4.83 1.66
N LEU A 117 -7.67 -3.74 2.29
CA LEU A 117 -6.93 -3.06 3.34
C LEU A 117 -7.79 -3.08 4.61
N PRO A 118 -7.21 -2.89 5.80
CA PRO A 118 -7.99 -2.76 7.03
C PRO A 118 -9.07 -1.70 6.89
N LEU A 119 -10.33 -2.07 7.18
CA LEU A 119 -11.46 -1.13 7.18
C LEU A 119 -11.29 -0.03 8.25
N GLN A 120 -10.58 -0.37 9.32
CA GLN A 120 -10.20 0.55 10.39
C GLN A 120 -8.68 0.54 10.51
N ALA A 121 -8.02 1.42 9.76
CA ALA A 121 -6.61 1.68 9.95
C ALA A 121 -6.35 2.24 11.36
N PRO A 122 -5.26 1.86 12.05
CA PRO A 122 -4.87 2.50 13.29
C PRO A 122 -4.73 4.02 13.13
N ALA A 123 -5.26 4.76 14.09
CA ALA A 123 -5.22 6.22 14.06
C ALA A 123 -3.77 6.73 14.00
N GLY A 124 -3.54 7.77 13.19
CA GLY A 124 -2.22 8.38 13.06
C GLY A 124 -1.22 7.58 12.23
N MET A 125 -1.65 6.55 11.49
CA MET A 125 -0.82 5.86 10.51
C MET A 125 -1.08 6.35 9.08
N VAL A 126 -0.08 6.22 8.22
CA VAL A 126 -0.18 6.39 6.76
C VAL A 126 0.50 5.22 6.06
N TYR A 127 0.11 4.97 4.82
CA TYR A 127 0.84 4.01 3.99
C TYR A 127 2.11 4.64 3.44
N TYR A 128 3.18 3.87 3.41
CA TYR A 128 4.48 4.28 2.93
C TYR A 128 5.08 3.18 2.06
N PHE A 129 5.29 3.52 0.80
CA PHE A 129 5.83 2.62 -0.21
C PHE A 129 7.19 3.15 -0.66
N THR A 130 8.13 2.26 -0.96
CA THR A 130 9.45 2.69 -1.46
C THR A 130 10.09 1.67 -2.38
N ASN A 131 11.07 2.06 -3.19
CA ASN A 131 11.91 1.09 -3.90
C ASN A 131 13.06 0.56 -3.04
N ASP A 132 13.29 1.11 -1.84
CA ASP A 132 14.43 0.82 -1.00
C ASP A 132 14.25 -0.44 -0.12
N PRO A 133 14.91 -1.57 -0.43
CA PRO A 133 14.76 -2.82 0.31
C PRO A 133 15.45 -2.81 1.69
N SER A 134 16.21 -1.77 2.03
CA SER A 134 16.79 -1.63 3.38
C SER A 134 15.76 -1.22 4.43
N PHE A 135 14.69 -0.54 4.00
CA PHE A 135 13.60 -0.13 4.90
C PHE A 135 12.73 -1.32 5.34
N SER A 136 12.34 -2.15 4.38
CA SER A 136 11.63 -3.41 4.63
C SER A 136 11.84 -4.37 3.47
N ALA A 137 11.77 -5.67 3.73
CA ALA A 137 11.91 -6.68 2.69
C ALA A 137 10.86 -6.48 1.59
N ARG A 138 11.28 -6.55 0.33
CA ARG A 138 10.44 -6.40 -0.87
C ARG A 138 11.11 -7.05 -2.07
N VAL A 139 10.34 -7.30 -3.11
CA VAL A 139 10.80 -7.97 -4.34
C VAL A 139 10.59 -7.03 -5.52
N PHE A 140 11.65 -6.74 -6.28
CA PHE A 140 11.53 -5.97 -7.52
C PHE A 140 10.54 -6.63 -8.49
N PRO A 141 9.63 -5.89 -9.16
CA PRO A 141 9.53 -4.42 -9.23
C PRO A 141 8.59 -3.78 -8.20
N TYR A 142 8.17 -4.52 -7.17
CA TYR A 142 7.13 -4.06 -6.25
C TYR A 142 7.65 -3.09 -5.19
N LEU A 143 6.87 -2.03 -4.94
CA LEU A 143 7.18 -1.02 -3.92
C LEU A 143 6.62 -1.38 -2.53
N THR A 144 5.74 -2.36 -2.48
CA THR A 144 5.12 -2.88 -1.27
C THR A 144 6.11 -3.77 -0.53
N ALA A 145 6.07 -3.72 0.80
CA ALA A 145 6.71 -4.70 1.65
C ALA A 145 6.22 -6.12 1.31
N THR A 146 7.05 -7.13 1.57
CA THR A 146 6.60 -8.51 1.57
C THR A 146 5.52 -8.67 2.63
N VAL A 147 4.37 -9.22 2.24
CA VAL A 147 3.28 -9.52 3.15
C VAL A 147 3.78 -10.42 4.28
N ALA A 148 3.38 -10.10 5.51
CA ALA A 148 3.88 -10.75 6.71
C ALA A 148 3.42 -12.22 6.81
N THR A 149 4.18 -13.02 7.56
CA THR A 149 3.75 -14.34 8.02
C THR A 149 3.02 -14.21 9.36
N TYR A 150 2.24 -15.25 9.72
CA TYR A 150 1.56 -15.31 11.01
C TYR A 150 2.54 -15.17 12.20
N GLN A 151 2.15 -14.36 13.18
CA GLN A 151 2.85 -14.13 14.44
C GLN A 151 1.92 -14.46 15.63
N PRO A 152 2.33 -15.37 16.54
CA PRO A 152 1.53 -15.69 17.71
C PRO A 152 1.27 -14.47 18.60
N GLY A 153 0.02 -14.30 19.04
CA GLY A 153 -0.37 -13.22 19.97
C GLY A 153 -0.67 -11.87 19.31
N VAL A 154 -0.57 -11.77 17.98
CA VAL A 154 -0.98 -10.57 17.23
C VAL A 154 -2.46 -10.69 16.85
N ASP A 155 -3.22 -9.62 17.09
CA ASP A 155 -4.58 -9.48 16.57
C ASP A 155 -4.54 -9.02 15.11
N TYR A 156 -5.23 -9.75 14.25
CA TYR A 156 -5.47 -9.43 12.84
C TYR A 156 -6.90 -8.93 12.66
N TYR A 157 -7.08 -7.90 11.84
CA TYR A 157 -8.34 -7.21 11.57
C TYR A 157 -8.86 -7.52 10.15
N PRO A 158 -10.17 -7.33 9.88
CA PRO A 158 -10.74 -7.56 8.55
C PRO A 158 -9.98 -6.83 7.43
N GLY A 159 -9.46 -7.57 6.46
CA GLY A 159 -8.62 -7.07 5.37
C GLY A 159 -7.11 -7.24 5.59
N ASP A 160 -6.66 -7.66 6.77
CA ASP A 160 -5.26 -8.02 6.97
C ASP A 160 -4.89 -9.22 6.11
N MET A 161 -3.71 -9.14 5.50
CA MET A 161 -3.18 -10.16 4.62
C MET A 161 -1.96 -10.83 5.25
N LEU A 162 -1.93 -12.15 5.20
CA LEU A 162 -0.79 -12.97 5.60
C LEU A 162 -0.40 -13.92 4.49
N VAL A 163 0.86 -14.33 4.46
CA VAL A 163 1.32 -15.41 3.59
C VAL A 163 1.72 -16.64 4.39
N ASP A 164 1.79 -17.79 3.72
CA ASP A 164 2.31 -19.01 4.31
C ASP A 164 3.80 -18.87 4.64
N ASN A 165 4.21 -19.47 5.76
CA ASN A 165 5.59 -19.44 6.23
C ASN A 165 6.45 -20.44 5.43
N GLN A 166 6.77 -20.06 4.19
CA GLN A 166 7.60 -20.83 3.25
C GLN A 166 8.68 -19.93 2.67
N ALA A 167 9.80 -20.52 2.23
CA ALA A 167 10.89 -19.79 1.57
C ALA A 167 10.41 -19.08 0.28
N THR A 168 9.40 -19.63 -0.38
CA THR A 168 8.68 -19.00 -1.48
C THR A 168 7.19 -19.07 -1.18
N PRO A 169 6.61 -18.02 -0.60
CA PRO A 169 5.20 -18.03 -0.22
C PRO A 169 4.29 -18.25 -1.44
N ALA A 170 3.30 -19.12 -1.27
CA ALA A 170 2.40 -19.58 -2.33
C ALA A 170 0.92 -19.35 -2.00
N LYS A 171 0.59 -19.09 -0.73
CA LYS A 171 -0.77 -18.84 -0.26
C LYS A 171 -0.90 -17.45 0.31
N LEU A 172 -2.00 -16.78 -0.03
CA LEU A 172 -2.40 -15.51 0.57
C LEU A 172 -3.65 -15.75 1.41
N PHE A 173 -3.55 -15.44 2.69
CA PHE A 173 -4.64 -15.49 3.65
C PHE A 173 -5.16 -14.08 3.90
N ILE A 174 -6.48 -13.90 3.90
CA ILE A 174 -7.14 -12.61 4.13
C ILE A 174 -8.06 -12.76 5.34
N ALA A 175 -7.81 -11.97 6.39
CA ALA A 175 -8.65 -11.95 7.58
C ALA A 175 -10.03 -11.37 7.26
N GLN A 176 -11.09 -12.01 7.75
CA GLN A 176 -12.47 -11.59 7.58
C GLN A 176 -13.07 -10.96 8.83
N GLN A 177 -12.53 -11.32 9.99
CA GLN A 177 -12.91 -10.77 11.29
C GLN A 177 -11.69 -10.58 12.17
N LYS A 178 -11.87 -9.86 13.28
CA LYS A 178 -10.82 -9.72 14.28
C LYS A 178 -10.48 -11.10 14.85
N ASN A 179 -9.25 -11.57 14.69
CA ASN A 179 -8.81 -12.85 15.24
C ASN A 179 -7.29 -12.89 15.43
N ASN A 180 -6.79 -13.84 16.23
CA ASN A 180 -5.36 -14.07 16.46
C ASN A 180 -4.94 -15.51 16.10
N LEU A 181 -5.69 -16.15 15.20
CA LEU A 181 -5.57 -17.57 14.90
C LEU A 181 -4.65 -17.81 13.70
N ASN A 182 -3.89 -18.90 13.74
CA ASN A 182 -2.98 -19.26 12.67
C ASN A 182 -3.75 -19.77 11.43
N PRO A 183 -3.69 -19.07 10.28
CA PRO A 183 -4.38 -19.52 9.08
C PRO A 183 -3.83 -20.84 8.50
N GLY A 184 -2.58 -21.20 8.82
CA GLY A 184 -1.91 -22.40 8.34
C GLY A 184 -2.33 -23.70 9.04
N LEU A 185 -3.03 -23.64 10.18
CA LEU A 185 -3.46 -24.81 10.96
C LEU A 185 -4.86 -25.33 10.56
N GLY A 186 -5.43 -24.80 9.48
CA GLY A 186 -6.80 -25.10 9.05
C GLY A 186 -7.81 -24.12 9.65
N ALA A 187 -8.89 -23.87 8.91
CA ALA A 187 -9.89 -22.84 9.17
C ALA A 187 -10.80 -23.15 10.38
N THR A 188 -10.24 -23.15 11.59
CA THR A 188 -11.01 -23.26 12.84
C THR A 188 -10.85 -22.00 13.68
N PRO A 189 -11.95 -21.27 13.96
CA PRO A 189 -13.30 -21.39 13.37
C PRO A 189 -13.38 -21.07 11.87
N ALA A 190 -14.35 -21.69 11.20
CA ALA A 190 -14.70 -21.40 9.82
C ALA A 190 -15.06 -19.90 9.68
N GLY A 191 -14.54 -19.24 8.66
CA GLY A 191 -14.86 -17.84 8.36
C GLY A 191 -13.87 -16.80 8.89
N ASN A 192 -12.81 -17.16 9.63
CA ASN A 192 -11.78 -16.19 10.05
C ASN A 192 -10.88 -15.71 8.93
N TRP A 193 -10.52 -16.64 8.04
CA TRP A 193 -9.55 -16.45 6.98
C TRP A 193 -10.13 -16.96 5.67
N ILE A 194 -9.91 -16.21 4.60
CA ILE A 194 -10.04 -16.70 3.23
C ILE A 194 -8.64 -17.05 2.73
N THR A 195 -8.49 -18.19 2.05
CA THR A 195 -7.32 -18.44 1.21
C THR A 195 -7.65 -18.00 -0.21
N ASP A 196 -6.94 -17.00 -0.72
CA ASP A 196 -7.13 -16.55 -2.10
C ASP A 196 -6.47 -17.55 -3.07
N THR A 197 -7.30 -18.23 -3.86
CA THR A 197 -6.86 -19.23 -4.83
C THR A 197 -6.44 -18.63 -6.16
N LEU A 198 -6.83 -17.38 -6.46
CA LEU A 198 -6.55 -16.72 -7.74
C LEU A 198 -5.08 -16.30 -7.86
N VAL A 199 -4.41 -16.11 -6.73
CA VAL A 199 -3.01 -15.65 -6.67
C VAL A 199 -1.99 -16.79 -6.65
N ALA A 200 -2.42 -18.04 -6.82
CA ALA A 200 -1.54 -19.20 -6.81
C ALA A 200 -0.42 -19.09 -7.86
N GLY A 201 0.84 -19.17 -7.41
CA GLY A 201 2.02 -19.04 -8.27
C GLY A 201 2.26 -17.64 -8.83
N LYS A 202 1.57 -16.62 -8.29
CA LYS A 202 1.73 -15.21 -8.68
C LYS A 202 2.40 -14.41 -7.55
N PRO A 203 3.03 -13.27 -7.87
CA PRO A 203 3.65 -12.44 -6.85
C PRO A 203 2.62 -11.95 -5.83
N LEU A 204 2.85 -12.23 -4.56
CA LEU A 204 1.98 -11.87 -3.43
C LEU A 204 2.30 -10.46 -2.87
N ALA A 205 2.85 -9.59 -3.70
CA ALA A 205 3.24 -8.23 -3.35
C ALA A 205 2.03 -7.30 -3.49
N TYR A 206 1.25 -7.18 -2.40
CA TYR A 206 0.10 -6.29 -2.29
C TYR A 206 0.28 -5.37 -1.10
N ALA A 207 -0.23 -4.14 -1.22
CA ALA A 207 -0.22 -3.18 -0.13
C ALA A 207 -0.96 -3.75 1.08
N SER A 208 -0.35 -3.68 2.25
CA SER A 208 -0.86 -4.28 3.49
C SER A 208 -0.49 -3.44 4.71
N THR A 209 -0.86 -3.90 5.90
CA THR A 209 -0.42 -3.28 7.16
C THR A 209 1.10 -3.25 7.34
N ALA A 210 1.85 -4.10 6.63
CA ALA A 210 3.31 -4.04 6.61
C ALA A 210 3.88 -2.79 5.93
N ASP A 211 3.05 -2.05 5.17
CA ASP A 211 3.40 -0.79 4.53
C ASP A 211 3.01 0.44 5.36
N MET A 212 2.55 0.26 6.60
CA MET A 212 2.09 1.38 7.43
C MET A 212 3.20 1.92 8.31
N VAL A 213 3.30 3.25 8.39
CA VAL A 213 4.20 3.97 9.30
C VAL A 213 3.42 5.04 10.05
N ARG A 214 3.95 5.47 11.21
CA ARG A 214 3.34 6.57 11.95
C ARG A 214 3.45 7.85 11.13
N ARG A 215 2.36 8.61 11.05
CA ARG A 215 2.37 9.98 10.51
C ARG A 215 2.73 10.94 11.62
N SER A 216 3.63 11.87 11.33
CA SER A 216 3.87 13.03 12.18
C SER A 216 3.54 14.31 11.42
N GLY A 217 2.86 15.22 12.11
CA GLY A 217 2.71 16.60 11.65
C GLY A 217 3.90 17.45 12.10
N ARG A 218 3.68 18.75 12.30
CA ARG A 218 4.72 19.70 12.74
C ARG A 218 5.33 19.36 14.10
N VAL A 219 4.51 18.83 15.00
CA VAL A 219 4.90 18.44 16.36
C VAL A 219 4.81 16.94 16.48
N PHE A 220 5.96 16.29 16.60
CA PHE A 220 6.04 14.89 17.00
C PHE A 220 5.66 14.78 18.46
N THR A 221 4.77 13.84 18.81
CA THR A 221 4.31 13.61 20.19
C THR A 221 4.43 12.14 20.52
N TYR A 222 4.98 11.83 21.69
CA TYR A 222 5.13 10.47 22.18
C TYR A 222 4.94 10.38 23.69
N GLU A 223 4.02 9.54 24.13
CA GLU A 223 3.76 9.23 25.54
C GLU A 223 4.43 7.90 25.90
N VAL A 224 5.19 7.84 27.00
CA VAL A 224 5.80 6.59 27.47
C VAL A 224 4.74 5.66 28.07
N THR A 225 4.94 4.36 27.95
CA THR A 225 3.99 3.38 28.54
C THR A 225 4.30 3.03 30.00
N VAL A 226 5.38 3.56 30.57
CA VAL A 226 5.82 3.27 31.94
C VAL A 226 5.75 4.55 32.79
N PRO A 227 4.94 4.57 33.87
CA PRO A 227 4.80 5.73 34.74
C PRO A 227 6.11 6.24 35.35
N GLY A 228 6.23 7.56 35.48
CA GLY A 228 7.36 8.22 36.15
C GLY A 228 8.70 8.14 35.42
N LYS A 229 8.76 7.62 34.18
CA LYS A 229 9.99 7.55 33.38
C LYS A 229 10.15 8.76 32.49
N THR A 230 11.34 9.34 32.46
CA THR A 230 11.65 10.47 31.57
C THR A 230 12.17 9.95 30.22
N PRO A 231 11.43 10.17 29.12
CA PRO A 231 11.89 9.80 27.79
C PRO A 231 13.01 10.72 27.30
N ASN A 232 14.02 10.11 26.69
CA ASN A 232 15.00 10.74 25.82
C ASN A 232 14.67 10.37 24.37
N LEU A 233 14.64 11.36 23.47
CA LEU A 233 14.27 11.18 22.08
C LEU A 233 15.48 11.50 21.18
N ILE A 234 15.81 10.54 20.31
CA ILE A 234 16.74 10.73 19.20
C ILE A 234 15.94 10.54 17.91
N ILE A 235 16.03 11.51 16.99
CA ILE A 235 15.44 11.39 15.65
C ILE A 235 16.59 11.36 14.64
N THR A 236 16.58 10.38 13.74
CA THR A 236 17.52 10.30 12.63
C THR A 236 16.80 10.43 11.29
N ASP A 237 17.48 11.04 10.32
CA ASP A 237 17.05 11.06 8.93
C ASP A 237 17.18 9.68 8.27
N ARG A 238 16.78 9.59 6.99
CA ARG A 238 16.90 8.35 6.19
C ARG A 238 18.33 7.86 6.03
N GLN A 239 19.32 8.73 6.10
CA GLN A 239 20.74 8.38 6.01
C GLN A 239 21.32 7.96 7.37
N GLY A 240 20.53 8.00 8.43
CA GLY A 240 20.95 7.66 9.79
C GLY A 240 21.62 8.81 10.54
N ASN A 241 21.60 10.04 10.01
CA ASN A 241 22.14 11.19 10.71
C ASN A 241 21.15 11.71 11.75
N THR A 242 21.60 11.96 12.97
CA THR A 242 20.77 12.60 14.00
C THR A 242 20.43 14.03 13.60
N ILE A 243 19.14 14.37 13.63
CA ILE A 243 18.67 15.73 13.36
C ILE A 243 18.46 16.51 14.66
N PRO A 244 18.83 17.80 14.72
CA PRO A 244 18.53 18.62 15.87
C PRO A 244 17.03 18.92 15.91
N VAL A 245 16.40 18.64 17.04
CA VAL A 245 15.00 18.96 17.32
C VAL A 245 14.87 19.60 18.69
N ILE A 246 13.97 20.58 18.80
CA ILE A 246 13.65 21.21 20.08
C ILE A 246 12.60 20.34 20.75
N THR A 247 12.90 19.85 21.96
CA THR A 247 12.00 18.99 22.73
C THR A 247 11.41 19.71 23.94
N VAL A 248 10.18 19.37 24.26
CA VAL A 248 9.47 19.79 25.48
C VAL A 248 8.94 18.54 26.16
N LEU A 249 9.15 18.45 27.47
CA LEU A 249 8.64 17.37 28.30
C LEU A 249 7.39 17.85 29.05
N GLU A 250 6.30 17.11 28.91
CA GLU A 250 5.08 17.28 29.68
C GLU A 250 5.00 16.16 30.71
N THR A 251 5.00 16.54 31.99
CA THR A 251 4.93 15.61 33.11
C THR A 251 3.49 15.30 33.49
N GLY A 252 3.18 14.03 33.65
CA GLY A 252 1.88 13.52 34.08
C GLY A 252 2.03 12.10 34.63
N ASP A 253 0.93 11.35 34.72
CA ASP A 253 0.99 9.92 35.11
C ASP A 253 1.88 9.13 34.16
N LEU A 254 1.76 9.43 32.86
CA LEU A 254 2.69 9.03 31.81
C LEU A 254 3.33 10.30 31.24
N ASN A 255 4.67 10.34 31.20
CA ASN A 255 5.38 11.49 30.66
C ASN A 255 5.28 11.50 29.13
N THR A 256 5.04 12.68 28.57
CA THR A 256 4.95 12.89 27.12
C THR A 256 6.09 13.77 26.64
N ILE A 257 6.81 13.33 25.61
CA ILE A 257 7.79 14.15 24.90
C ILE A 257 7.19 14.69 23.61
N LYS A 258 7.36 16.00 23.40
CA LYS A 258 7.01 16.69 22.17
C LYS A 258 8.27 17.21 21.50
N ALA A 259 8.37 17.08 20.19
CA ALA A 259 9.48 17.62 19.41
C ALA A 259 8.96 18.44 18.22
N ASP A 260 9.47 19.66 18.06
CA ASP A 260 9.21 20.46 16.86
C ASP A 260 10.11 19.98 15.72
N ILE A 261 9.49 19.42 14.68
CA ILE A 261 10.19 18.91 13.49
C ILE A 261 9.92 19.77 12.26
N SER A 262 9.23 20.90 12.43
CA SER A 262 8.73 21.71 11.32
C SER A 262 9.78 22.39 10.46
N ALA A 263 11.01 22.51 10.97
CA ALA A 263 12.16 23.03 10.22
C ALA A 263 12.79 21.99 9.28
N GLN A 264 12.41 20.72 9.41
CA GLN A 264 12.98 19.64 8.61
C GLN A 264 12.25 19.49 7.27
N PRO A 265 12.86 18.88 6.25
CA PRO A 265 12.16 18.50 5.03
C PRO A 265 11.10 17.42 5.29
N GLU A 266 10.03 17.40 4.50
CA GLU A 266 9.10 16.25 4.52
C GLU A 266 9.80 14.97 4.10
N GLY A 267 9.46 13.86 4.73
CA GLY A 267 10.05 12.57 4.41
C GLY A 267 10.01 11.55 5.55
N LEU A 268 10.72 10.44 5.33
CA LEU A 268 10.87 9.37 6.30
C LEU A 268 11.96 9.70 7.33
N TYR A 269 11.62 9.51 8.60
CA TYR A 269 12.51 9.63 9.76
C TYR A 269 12.40 8.38 10.63
N HIS A 270 13.36 8.22 11.54
CA HIS A 270 13.35 7.16 12.54
C HIS A 270 13.45 7.76 13.94
N ALA A 271 12.54 7.37 14.83
CA ALA A 271 12.55 7.79 16.22
C ALA A 271 13.11 6.67 17.10
N GLN A 272 14.00 7.02 18.02
CA GLN A 272 14.45 6.16 19.11
C GLN A 272 14.12 6.86 20.43
N ILE A 273 13.31 6.19 21.24
CA ILE A 273 12.94 6.64 22.57
C ILE A 273 13.62 5.71 23.56
N SER A 274 14.29 6.27 24.55
CA SER A 274 14.91 5.52 25.63
C SER A 274 14.75 6.25 26.96
N THR A 275 14.91 5.53 28.07
CA THR A 275 15.03 6.14 29.40
C THR A 275 16.45 6.04 29.91
N ALA A 276 16.86 6.94 30.81
CA ALA A 276 18.21 6.96 31.36
C ALA A 276 18.61 5.65 32.07
N ASP A 277 17.63 4.93 32.61
CA ASP A 277 17.79 3.65 33.30
C ASP A 277 17.60 2.42 32.39
N ALA A 278 17.40 2.64 31.07
CA ALA A 278 17.15 1.61 30.07
C ALA A 278 15.95 0.68 30.36
N SER A 279 15.05 1.06 31.28
CA SER A 279 13.83 0.30 31.57
C SER A 279 12.80 0.34 30.44
N TYR A 280 12.96 1.28 29.51
CA TYR A 280 12.08 1.44 28.36
C TYR A 280 12.86 1.84 27.11
N THR A 281 12.59 1.14 26.01
CA THR A 281 13.11 1.49 24.68
C THR A 281 12.02 1.26 23.63
N ASP A 282 11.80 2.24 22.76
CA ASP A 282 10.95 2.10 21.57
C ASP A 282 11.68 2.68 20.35
N SER A 283 11.48 2.07 19.20
CA SER A 283 12.22 2.36 17.99
C SER A 283 11.35 2.09 16.77
N PHE A 284 11.00 3.12 16.02
CA PHE A 284 10.10 2.98 14.88
C PHE A 284 10.28 4.09 13.84
N PRO A 285 9.96 3.80 12.57
CA PRO A 285 9.91 4.81 11.54
C PRO A 285 8.63 5.64 11.64
N PHE A 286 8.72 6.90 11.20
CA PHE A 286 7.58 7.76 10.99
C PHE A 286 7.78 8.64 9.74
N TYR A 287 6.69 9.03 9.10
CA TYR A 287 6.71 9.95 7.97
C TYR A 287 6.26 11.34 8.43
N PHE A 288 7.14 12.34 8.23
CA PHE A 288 6.81 13.74 8.48
C PHE A 288 6.23 14.38 7.22
N THR A 289 5.06 15.01 7.37
CA THR A 289 4.39 15.71 6.28
C THR A 289 3.57 16.89 6.79
N HIS A 290 3.44 17.93 5.96
CA HIS A 290 2.47 19.02 6.16
C HIS A 290 1.12 18.70 5.51
N ASP A 291 1.06 17.67 4.65
CA ASP A 291 -0.17 17.26 3.98
C ASP A 291 -0.98 16.32 4.88
N ALA A 292 -1.97 16.90 5.56
CA ALA A 292 -2.89 16.13 6.41
C ALA A 292 -3.88 15.27 5.61
N ALA A 293 -4.07 15.53 4.31
CA ALA A 293 -4.98 14.81 3.42
C ALA A 293 -4.29 13.65 2.68
N ALA A 294 -2.95 13.59 2.69
CA ALA A 294 -2.21 12.46 2.15
C ALA A 294 -2.56 11.18 2.91
N TRP A 295 -2.99 10.18 2.14
CA TRP A 295 -3.30 8.84 2.62
C TRP A 295 -2.09 7.91 2.53
N ALA A 296 -1.25 8.10 1.51
CA ALA A 296 0.00 7.38 1.36
C ALA A 296 1.13 8.25 0.80
N PHE A 297 2.35 7.79 0.99
CA PHE A 297 3.55 8.34 0.37
C PHE A 297 4.30 7.27 -0.40
N VAL A 298 4.84 7.64 -1.56
CA VAL A 298 5.71 6.79 -2.37
C VAL A 298 7.05 7.47 -2.53
N ASP A 299 8.09 6.86 -1.99
CA ASP A 299 9.47 7.33 -2.08
C ASP A 299 10.25 6.49 -3.10
N VAL A 300 10.75 7.13 -4.15
CA VAL A 300 11.65 6.50 -5.14
C VAL A 300 13.07 7.02 -4.92
N CYS A 301 13.90 6.23 -4.25
CA CYS A 301 15.31 6.49 -4.05
C CYS A 301 16.09 6.40 -5.36
N VAL A 302 16.99 7.35 -5.59
CA VAL A 302 17.92 7.33 -6.74
C VAL A 302 18.79 6.07 -6.71
N LYS A 303 19.36 5.79 -5.54
CA LYS A 303 20.21 4.62 -5.29
C LYS A 303 19.79 3.93 -4.01
N THR A 304 19.93 2.62 -4.01
CA THR A 304 19.59 1.73 -2.91
C THR A 304 20.75 0.77 -2.64
N GLY A 305 20.61 -0.08 -1.62
CA GLY A 305 21.56 -1.18 -1.40
C GLY A 305 21.49 -2.31 -2.43
N LYS A 306 20.59 -2.25 -3.44
CA LYS A 306 20.36 -3.31 -4.42
C LYS A 306 20.20 -2.73 -5.82
N ALA A 307 21.17 -3.00 -6.69
CA ALA A 307 21.20 -2.50 -8.09
C ALA A 307 19.92 -2.75 -8.91
N ALA A 308 19.12 -3.76 -8.57
CA ALA A 308 17.81 -4.01 -9.19
C ALA A 308 16.82 -2.83 -8.99
N HIS A 309 16.95 -2.07 -7.91
CA HIS A 309 16.03 -1.00 -7.51
C HIS A 309 16.55 0.41 -7.84
N ASP A 310 17.79 0.55 -8.31
CA ASP A 310 18.41 1.84 -8.60
C ASP A 310 17.86 2.45 -9.91
N LEU A 311 17.89 3.78 -10.02
CA LEU A 311 17.44 4.51 -11.22
C LEU A 311 18.48 4.54 -12.34
N PHE A 312 19.76 4.38 -11.97
CA PHE A 312 20.90 4.43 -12.86
C PHE A 312 21.69 3.12 -12.80
N LYS A 313 22.37 2.79 -13.89
CA LYS A 313 23.37 1.72 -13.92
C LYS A 313 24.69 2.21 -13.32
N ALA A 314 25.61 1.29 -13.06
CA ALA A 314 26.92 1.61 -12.50
C ALA A 314 27.77 2.57 -13.37
N ASP A 315 27.51 2.61 -14.69
CA ASP A 315 28.14 3.53 -15.64
C ASP A 315 27.46 4.92 -15.72
N GLY A 316 26.48 5.19 -14.85
CA GLY A 316 25.71 6.44 -14.83
C GLY A 316 24.63 6.54 -15.90
N SER A 317 24.45 5.51 -16.73
CA SER A 317 23.38 5.48 -17.74
C SER A 317 22.01 5.22 -17.11
N LEU A 318 20.95 5.69 -17.78
CA LEU A 318 19.57 5.48 -17.36
C LEU A 318 19.21 3.99 -17.35
N LYS A 319 18.55 3.56 -16.28
CA LYS A 319 17.97 2.22 -16.16
C LYS A 319 16.48 2.22 -16.50
N SER A 320 15.78 3.32 -16.20
CA SER A 320 14.35 3.50 -16.49
C SER A 320 13.45 2.40 -15.89
N PRO A 321 13.59 2.08 -14.58
CA PRO A 321 12.79 1.02 -13.97
C PRO A 321 11.30 1.36 -13.96
N VAL A 322 10.48 0.33 -14.15
CA VAL A 322 9.02 0.39 -14.01
C VAL A 322 8.65 -0.26 -12.68
N PHE A 323 8.35 0.55 -11.69
CA PHE A 323 7.92 0.08 -10.38
C PHE A 323 6.42 -0.21 -10.35
N SER A 324 6.00 -1.16 -9.51
CA SER A 324 4.59 -1.52 -9.35
C SER A 324 4.12 -1.39 -7.91
N LEU A 325 3.01 -0.68 -7.72
CA LEU A 325 2.23 -0.67 -6.49
C LEU A 325 0.92 -1.41 -6.76
N ARG A 326 0.57 -2.38 -5.92
CA ARG A 326 -0.60 -3.25 -6.16
C ARG A 326 -1.55 -3.26 -4.97
N PHE A 327 -2.83 -3.16 -5.27
CA PHE A 327 -3.93 -3.27 -4.30
C PHE A 327 -4.80 -4.46 -4.67
N LYS A 328 -5.02 -5.35 -3.70
CA LYS A 328 -5.93 -6.48 -3.87
C LYS A 328 -7.38 -6.02 -3.69
N ASN A 329 -8.30 -6.61 -4.44
CA ASN A 329 -9.73 -6.41 -4.24
C ASN A 329 -10.28 -7.20 -3.07
N ARG A 330 -11.20 -6.58 -2.31
CA ARG A 330 -11.88 -7.20 -1.18
C ARG A 330 -12.76 -8.34 -1.66
N ALA A 331 -12.68 -9.48 -0.96
CA ALA A 331 -13.63 -10.58 -1.10
C ALA A 331 -14.67 -10.51 0.02
N THR A 332 -15.93 -10.78 -0.31
CA THR A 332 -17.07 -10.74 0.63
C THR A 332 -18.03 -11.90 0.37
N TYR A 333 -18.80 -12.30 1.36
CA TYR A 333 -19.92 -13.22 1.17
C TYR A 333 -21.10 -12.47 0.57
N TRP A 334 -21.67 -12.95 -0.53
CA TRP A 334 -22.75 -12.25 -1.21
C TRP A 334 -24.08 -12.74 -0.67
N ARG A 335 -24.88 -11.83 -0.10
CA ARG A 335 -26.19 -12.12 0.50
C ARG A 335 -27.29 -11.48 -0.34
N TYR A 336 -28.17 -12.31 -0.85
CA TYR A 336 -29.30 -11.91 -1.68
C TYR A 336 -30.53 -11.65 -0.81
N VAL A 337 -31.12 -10.47 -0.97
CA VAL A 337 -32.25 -10.01 -0.17
C VAL A 337 -33.40 -9.66 -1.11
N GLY A 338 -34.52 -10.38 -0.99
CA GLY A 338 -35.67 -10.20 -1.86
C GLY A 338 -36.81 -11.16 -1.53
N LYS A 339 -37.95 -11.05 -2.23
CA LYS A 339 -39.16 -11.85 -1.93
C LYS A 339 -38.98 -13.36 -2.08
N SER A 340 -38.03 -13.77 -2.91
CA SER A 340 -37.70 -15.18 -3.17
C SER A 340 -36.50 -15.67 -2.34
N PHE A 341 -35.84 -14.78 -1.60
CA PHE A 341 -34.60 -15.06 -0.88
C PHE A 341 -34.83 -15.06 0.63
N GLY A 342 -34.05 -15.86 1.35
CA GLY A 342 -34.12 -16.02 2.80
C GLY A 342 -32.73 -16.03 3.44
N ALA A 343 -32.65 -16.43 4.72
CA ALA A 343 -31.39 -16.42 5.46
C ALA A 343 -30.28 -17.30 4.84
N ALA A 344 -30.66 -18.34 4.08
CA ALA A 344 -29.73 -19.24 3.40
C ALA A 344 -29.27 -18.74 2.01
N SER A 345 -29.73 -17.56 1.57
CA SER A 345 -29.42 -16.98 0.26
C SER A 345 -28.07 -16.27 0.26
N VAL A 346 -27.02 -16.99 0.68
CA VAL A 346 -25.64 -16.52 0.81
C VAL A 346 -24.73 -17.39 -0.04
N SER A 347 -23.69 -16.80 -0.64
CA SER A 347 -22.67 -17.56 -1.37
C SER A 347 -21.90 -18.52 -0.45
N ASP A 348 -21.58 -19.71 -0.96
CA ASP A 348 -20.83 -20.72 -0.17
C ASP A 348 -19.40 -20.25 0.18
N ASN A 349 -18.82 -19.43 -0.69
CA ASN A 349 -17.49 -18.85 -0.51
C ASN A 349 -17.56 -17.33 -0.61
N ALA A 350 -16.59 -16.65 -0.03
CA ALA A 350 -16.38 -15.24 -0.29
C ALA A 350 -15.91 -15.04 -1.73
N LEU A 351 -16.51 -14.06 -2.40
CA LEU A 351 -16.27 -13.74 -3.81
C LEU A 351 -15.64 -12.36 -3.92
N PRO A 352 -14.68 -12.17 -4.85
CA PRO A 352 -14.03 -10.88 -5.05
C PRO A 352 -15.03 -9.83 -5.54
N LEU A 353 -14.94 -8.62 -5.02
CA LEU A 353 -15.56 -7.47 -5.64
C LEU A 353 -14.80 -7.12 -6.92
N THR A 354 -15.52 -6.96 -8.02
CA THR A 354 -14.95 -6.57 -9.31
C THR A 354 -15.82 -5.54 -10.00
N ARG A 355 -15.18 -4.60 -10.73
CA ARG A 355 -15.86 -3.61 -11.57
C ARG A 355 -16.14 -4.16 -12.97
N GLN A 356 -15.37 -5.14 -13.42
CA GLN A 356 -15.45 -5.74 -14.74
C GLN A 356 -15.74 -7.24 -14.61
N GLY A 357 -16.35 -7.81 -15.66
CA GLY A 357 -16.73 -9.22 -15.71
C GLY A 357 -17.96 -9.57 -14.88
N PHE A 358 -18.27 -10.86 -14.87
CA PHE A 358 -19.41 -11.43 -14.17
C PHE A 358 -18.96 -12.66 -13.39
N ILE A 359 -19.49 -12.85 -12.18
CA ILE A 359 -19.17 -14.02 -11.34
C ILE A 359 -20.46 -14.80 -11.17
N ALA A 360 -20.56 -15.94 -11.85
CA ALA A 360 -21.71 -16.81 -11.71
C ALA A 360 -21.74 -17.39 -10.29
N VAL A 361 -22.81 -17.10 -9.55
CA VAL A 361 -23.02 -17.57 -8.18
C VAL A 361 -24.33 -18.33 -8.07
N LYS A 362 -24.30 -19.38 -7.25
CA LYS A 362 -25.48 -20.17 -6.90
C LYS A 362 -25.71 -20.01 -5.40
N VAL A 363 -26.94 -19.67 -5.03
CA VAL A 363 -27.38 -19.58 -3.63
C VAL A 363 -28.70 -20.32 -3.47
N LYS A 364 -29.09 -20.60 -2.23
CA LYS A 364 -30.40 -21.22 -1.95
C LYS A 364 -31.49 -20.16 -1.89
N ASP A 365 -32.66 -20.44 -2.48
CA ASP A 365 -33.86 -19.61 -2.31
C ASP A 365 -34.44 -19.77 -0.90
N LYS A 366 -35.54 -19.06 -0.60
CA LYS A 366 -36.24 -19.17 0.70
C LYS A 366 -36.82 -20.57 0.99
N ASN A 367 -37.00 -21.39 -0.04
CA ASN A 367 -37.49 -22.77 0.04
C ASN A 367 -36.33 -23.78 0.05
N ASN A 368 -35.08 -23.31 0.20
CA ASN A 368 -33.86 -24.10 0.26
C ASN A 368 -33.48 -24.82 -1.06
N ASN A 369 -34.04 -24.39 -2.20
CA ASN A 369 -33.67 -24.86 -3.53
C ASN A 369 -32.51 -24.04 -4.08
N LEU A 370 -31.54 -24.68 -4.75
CA LEU A 370 -30.48 -23.94 -5.44
C LEU A 370 -31.06 -23.12 -6.59
N THR A 371 -30.77 -21.82 -6.56
CA THR A 371 -31.09 -20.87 -7.64
C THR A 371 -29.87 -20.69 -8.52
N THR A 372 -30.08 -20.70 -9.83
CA THR A 372 -29.04 -20.50 -10.86
C THR A 372 -29.34 -19.35 -11.80
N ASP A 373 -30.47 -18.66 -11.62
CA ASP A 373 -30.80 -17.46 -12.38
C ASP A 373 -29.64 -16.48 -12.23
N GLU A 374 -29.11 -15.92 -13.31
CA GLU A 374 -27.89 -15.10 -13.34
C GLU A 374 -27.97 -13.94 -12.33
N LEU A 375 -27.59 -14.23 -11.09
CA LEU A 375 -27.75 -13.29 -10.00
C LEU A 375 -26.78 -12.14 -10.18
N PRO A 376 -27.21 -10.89 -9.94
CA PRO A 376 -26.32 -9.75 -10.04
C PRO A 376 -25.14 -9.88 -9.10
N ASN A 377 -23.98 -9.40 -9.54
CA ASN A 377 -22.78 -9.29 -8.72
C ASN A 377 -22.96 -8.24 -7.62
N ALA A 378 -22.22 -8.40 -6.51
CA ALA A 378 -22.14 -7.38 -5.47
C ALA A 378 -21.49 -6.09 -5.98
N SER A 379 -22.01 -4.95 -5.51
CA SER A 379 -21.36 -3.65 -5.71
C SER A 379 -20.50 -3.25 -4.51
N ALA A 380 -19.49 -2.42 -4.72
CA ALA A 380 -18.68 -1.86 -3.64
C ALA A 380 -19.44 -0.88 -2.73
N ALA A 381 -20.67 -0.48 -3.10
CA ALA A 381 -21.46 0.48 -2.34
C ALA A 381 -22.13 -0.13 -1.10
N MET A 382 -22.29 -1.45 -1.05
CA MET A 382 -23.07 -2.13 0.00
C MET A 382 -22.27 -3.28 0.62
N ILE A 383 -21.26 -2.94 1.41
CA ILE A 383 -20.58 -3.90 2.29
C ILE A 383 -21.08 -3.76 3.73
N LYS A 384 -21.24 -4.90 4.40
CA LYS A 384 -21.69 -5.00 5.79
C LYS A 384 -20.75 -5.91 6.58
N PRO A 385 -19.81 -5.33 7.34
CA PRO A 385 -19.05 -6.07 8.32
C PRO A 385 -20.00 -6.55 9.43
N GLU A 386 -20.13 -7.86 9.58
CA GLU A 386 -20.86 -8.50 10.67
C GLU A 386 -19.88 -9.29 11.54
N MET A 387 -20.34 -9.79 12.70
CA MET A 387 -19.48 -10.32 13.77
C MET A 387 -18.42 -11.32 13.29
N ASN A 388 -18.72 -12.14 12.27
CA ASN A 388 -17.81 -13.19 11.80
C ASN A 388 -17.34 -13.03 10.35
N GLN A 389 -17.98 -12.17 9.55
CA GLN A 389 -17.83 -12.15 8.09
C GLN A 389 -18.14 -10.76 7.52
N ILE A 390 -17.57 -10.47 6.35
CA ILE A 390 -17.94 -9.29 5.57
C ILE A 390 -18.94 -9.72 4.50
N PHE A 391 -20.16 -9.19 4.58
CA PHE A 391 -21.19 -9.43 3.57
C PHE A 391 -21.26 -8.30 2.55
N SER A 392 -21.74 -8.63 1.36
CA SER A 392 -22.30 -7.65 0.44
C SER A 392 -23.78 -7.95 0.24
N ASP A 393 -24.64 -6.99 0.58
CA ASP A 393 -26.08 -7.15 0.43
C ASP A 393 -26.52 -6.75 -0.98
N ILE A 394 -27.27 -7.64 -1.62
CA ILE A 394 -27.75 -7.47 -2.99
C ILE A 394 -29.27 -7.55 -2.97
N PHE A 395 -29.93 -6.41 -3.20
CA PHE A 395 -31.38 -6.29 -3.15
C PHE A 395 -31.99 -6.59 -4.53
N ILE A 396 -32.92 -7.56 -4.58
CA ILE A 396 -33.59 -8.04 -5.81
C ILE A 396 -35.10 -8.12 -5.63
#